data_AF-A0A850ADR5-F1
#
_entry.id   AF-A0A850ADR5-F1
#
_cell.length_a   1.000
_cell.length_b   1.000
_cell.length_c   1.000
_cell.angle_alpha   90.00
_cell.angle_beta   90.00
_cell.angle_gamma   90.00
#
_symmetry.space_group_name_H-M   'P 1'
#
loop_
_entity.id
_entity.type
_entity.pdbx_description
1 polymer ?
#
loop_
_entity_poly.entity_id
_entity_poly.type
_entity_poly.pdbx_seq_one_letter_code
_entity_poly.pdbx_strand_id
1 'polypeptide(L)'
;MPARTQNINGLLGISENLYEAVMVMAKRARQINEEFYQKKRDHQILEELEGGFEDDFLNNEPDEIEIKEPVENEENPITHSLREFLNRKLAYHYESLKQ
;
A
#
# COMPACT_ATOMS: atom_id res chain seq x y z
N MET A 1 -4.08 14.78 0.52
CA MET A 1 -2.86 15.13 -0.23
C MET A 1 -3.22 15.93 -1.47
N PRO A 2 -2.46 16.97 -1.83
CA PRO A 2 -2.73 17.78 -3.01
C PRO A 2 -2.44 16.99 -4.31
N ALA A 3 -3.25 17.22 -5.34
CA ALA A 3 -3.01 16.68 -6.67
C ALA A 3 -1.70 17.25 -7.23
N ARG A 4 -0.81 16.38 -7.72
CA ARG A 4 0.50 16.77 -8.27
C ARG A 4 0.47 16.63 -9.79
N THR A 5 0.87 17.67 -10.51
CA THR A 5 0.95 17.65 -11.98
C THR A 5 2.00 16.62 -12.43
N GLN A 6 1.63 15.78 -13.39
CA GLN A 6 2.50 14.72 -13.92
C GLN A 6 2.97 15.04 -15.33
N ASN A 7 4.18 14.59 -15.67
CA ASN A 7 4.73 14.71 -17.01
C ASN A 7 4.22 13.57 -17.90
N ILE A 8 3.27 13.89 -18.79
CA ILE A 8 2.65 12.92 -19.71
C ILE A 8 3.67 12.27 -20.64
N ASN A 9 4.69 13.02 -21.10
CA ASN A 9 5.73 12.50 -21.98
C ASN A 9 6.56 11.41 -21.29
N GLY A 10 6.73 11.49 -19.97
CA GLY A 10 7.38 10.45 -19.19
C GLY A 10 6.57 9.15 -19.14
N LEU A 11 5.24 9.25 -19.10
CA LEU A 11 4.35 8.09 -19.10
C LEU A 11 4.30 7.42 -20.48
N LEU A 12 4.17 8.22 -21.54
CA LEU A 12 4.17 7.74 -22.93
C LEU A 12 5.52 7.16 -23.38
N GLY A 13 6.61 7.46 -22.67
CA GLY A 13 7.92 6.83 -22.91
C GLY A 13 8.05 5.42 -22.32
N ILE A 14 7.05 4.96 -21.56
CA ILE A 14 7.07 3.66 -20.86
C ILE A 14 5.96 2.74 -21.38
N SER A 15 4.75 3.28 -21.62
CA SER A 15 3.64 2.55 -22.23
C SER A 15 3.48 2.90 -23.71
N GLU A 16 2.82 2.03 -24.46
CA GLU A 16 2.46 2.30 -25.86
C GLU A 16 1.33 3.33 -25.95
N ASN A 17 0.46 3.35 -24.92
CA ASN A 17 -0.68 4.25 -24.85
C ASN A 17 -0.88 4.81 -23.44
N LEU A 18 -1.40 6.03 -23.34
CA LEU A 18 -1.77 6.66 -22.08
C LEU A 18 -2.84 5.85 -21.33
N TYR A 19 -3.84 5.31 -22.03
CA TYR A 19 -4.90 4.52 -21.41
C TYR A 19 -4.37 3.22 -20.79
N GLU A 20 -3.39 2.60 -21.45
CA GLU A 20 -2.68 1.44 -20.90
C GLU A 20 -1.96 1.82 -19.59
N ALA A 21 -1.18 2.91 -19.59
CA ALA A 21 -0.51 3.37 -18.37
C ALA A 21 -1.52 3.60 -17.24
N VAL A 22 -2.65 4.26 -17.53
CA VAL A 22 -3.72 4.49 -16.54
C VAL A 22 -4.27 3.16 -16.01
N MET A 23 -4.55 2.19 -16.89
CA MET A 23 -5.08 0.89 -16.48
C MET A 23 -4.08 0.10 -15.62
N VAL A 24 -2.80 0.09 -16.00
CA VAL A 24 -1.74 -0.58 -15.24
C VAL A 24 -1.58 0.06 -13.86
N MET A 25 -1.48 1.39 -13.80
CA MET A 25 -1.35 2.14 -12.54
C MET A 25 -2.57 1.95 -11.63
N ALA A 26 -3.78 1.94 -12.19
CA ALA A 26 -5.01 1.73 -11.42
C ALA A 26 -5.10 0.31 -10.84
N LYS A 27 -4.80 -0.72 -11.64
CA LYS A 27 -4.74 -2.11 -11.18
C LYS A 27 -3.70 -2.28 -10.07
N ARG A 28 -2.51 -1.69 -10.24
CA ARG A 28 -1.45 -1.76 -9.22
C ARG A 28 -1.82 -1.00 -7.94
N ALA A 29 -2.44 0.17 -8.05
CA ALA A 29 -2.92 0.91 -6.88
C ALA A 29 -3.95 0.11 -6.07
N ARG A 30 -4.80 -0.67 -6.75
CA ARG A 30 -5.73 -1.57 -6.08
C ARG A 30 -5.01 -2.69 -5.31
N GLN A 31 -3.97 -3.29 -5.90
CA GLN A 31 -3.15 -4.30 -5.22
C GLN A 31 -2.48 -3.71 -3.97
N ILE A 32 -1.84 -2.54 -4.09
CA ILE A 32 -1.21 -1.83 -2.97
C ILE A 32 -2.22 -1.56 -1.85
N ASN A 33 -3.43 -1.11 -2.22
CA ASN A 33 -4.49 -0.87 -1.25
C ASN A 33 -4.90 -2.15 -0.51
N GLU A 34 -5.05 -3.27 -1.22
CA GLU A 34 -5.34 -4.57 -0.63
C GLU A 34 -4.20 -5.03 0.30
N GLU A 35 -2.94 -4.83 -0.09
CA GLU A 35 -1.76 -5.10 0.75
C GLU A 35 -1.78 -4.27 2.05
N PHE A 36 -2.15 -2.98 1.98
CA PHE A 36 -2.28 -2.11 3.16
C PHE A 36 -3.41 -2.56 4.10
N TYR A 37 -4.56 -2.94 3.55
CA TYR A 37 -5.66 -3.48 4.35
C TYR A 37 -5.27 -4.78 5.07
N GLN A 38 -4.52 -5.67 4.40
CA GLN A 38 -4.03 -6.90 5.00
C GLN A 38 -3.05 -6.60 6.15
N LYS A 39 -2.05 -5.73 5.92
CA LYS A 39 -1.10 -5.34 6.97
C LYS A 39 -1.77 -4.75 8.20
N LYS A 40 -2.77 -3.88 8.01
CA LYS A 40 -3.54 -3.31 9.13
C LYS A 40 -4.29 -4.38 9.90
N ARG A 41 -4.90 -5.34 9.20
CA ARG A 41 -5.62 -6.44 9.83
C ARG A 41 -4.68 -7.36 10.61
N ASP A 42 -3.53 -7.71 10.03
CA ASP A 42 -2.54 -8.57 10.69
C ASP A 42 -1.99 -7.91 11.96
N HIS A 43 -1.74 -6.59 11.91
CA HIS A 43 -1.33 -5.81 13.07
C HIS A 43 -2.41 -5.79 14.16
N GLN A 44 -3.67 -5.59 13.81
CA GLN A 44 -4.79 -5.66 14.76
C GLN A 44 -4.90 -7.03 15.43
N ILE A 45 -4.74 -8.12 14.66
CA ILE A 45 -4.76 -9.48 15.20
C ILE A 45 -3.58 -9.71 16.15
N LEU A 46 -2.39 -9.19 15.82
CA LEU A 46 -1.22 -9.26 16.70
C LEU A 46 -1.45 -8.50 18.01
N GLU A 47 -1.96 -7.27 17.96
CA GLU A 47 -2.32 -6.50 19.16
C GLU A 47 -3.38 -7.23 20.01
N GLU A 48 -4.38 -7.86 19.39
CA GLU A 48 -5.40 -8.65 20.09
C GLU A 48 -4.82 -9.93 20.73
N LEU A 49 -3.83 -10.57 20.09
CA LEU A 49 -3.15 -11.75 20.62
C LEU A 49 -2.19 -11.40 21.76
N GLU A 50 -1.43 -10.31 21.62
CA GLU A 50 -0.54 -9.79 22.67
C GLU A 50 -1.35 -9.28 23.87
N GLY A 51 -2.45 -8.56 23.65
CA GLY A 51 -3.38 -8.13 24.71
C GLY A 51 -4.27 -9.26 25.26
N GLY A 52 -4.20 -10.47 24.70
CA GLY A 52 -5.12 -11.57 24.97
C GLY A 52 -4.70 -12.52 26.10
N PHE A 53 -3.46 -12.47 26.58
CA PHE A 53 -2.97 -13.37 27.63
C PHE A 53 -1.96 -12.67 28.53
N GLU A 54 -2.40 -12.30 29.74
CA GLU A 54 -1.64 -12.27 31.02
C GLU A 54 -1.50 -10.96 31.83
N ASP A 55 -1.72 -9.74 31.33
CA ASP A 55 -1.34 -8.56 32.14
C ASP A 55 -2.44 -7.84 32.95
N ASP A 56 -3.73 -8.00 32.63
CA ASP A 56 -4.78 -7.21 33.31
C ASP A 56 -5.17 -7.70 34.72
N PHE A 57 -4.59 -8.82 35.21
CA PHE A 57 -4.95 -9.39 36.51
C PHE A 57 -3.79 -9.58 37.50
N LEU A 58 -2.52 -9.39 37.12
CA LEU A 58 -1.39 -9.74 38.01
C LEU A 58 -0.32 -8.65 38.23
N ASN A 59 -0.24 -7.57 37.44
CA ASN A 59 0.84 -6.59 37.59
C ASN A 59 0.33 -5.21 38.04
N ASN A 60 0.33 -4.98 39.36
CA ASN A 60 0.30 -3.64 39.95
C ASN A 60 1.70 -3.00 39.88
N GLU A 61 2.24 -2.80 38.68
CA GLU A 61 3.44 -1.97 38.46
C GLU A 61 3.09 -0.82 37.51
N PRO A 62 3.68 0.38 37.69
CA PRO A 62 3.21 1.59 37.06
C PRO A 62 3.36 1.49 35.54
N ASP A 63 2.22 1.48 34.86
CA ASP A 63 2.01 1.55 33.41
C ASP A 63 3.23 2.09 32.65
N GLU A 64 4.06 1.18 32.11
CA GLU A 64 4.96 1.54 31.04
C GLU A 64 4.07 1.88 29.84
N ILE A 65 3.88 3.18 29.61
CA ILE A 65 3.14 3.70 28.47
C ILE A 65 3.91 3.26 27.23
N GLU A 66 3.53 2.12 26.65
CA GLU A 66 3.99 1.71 25.33
C GLU A 66 3.61 2.83 24.37
N ILE A 67 4.62 3.58 23.93
CA ILE A 67 4.46 4.63 22.95
C ILE A 67 4.17 3.91 21.64
N LYS A 68 2.89 3.63 21.37
CA LYS A 68 2.42 3.13 20.08
C LYS A 68 2.94 4.11 19.03
N GLU A 69 3.91 3.67 18.24
CA GLU A 69 4.45 4.49 17.16
C GLU A 69 3.27 4.97 16.30
N PRO A 70 3.21 6.27 15.97
CA PRO A 70 2.09 6.77 15.18
C PRO A 70 2.09 6.01 13.86
N VAL A 71 0.99 5.30 13.58
CA VAL A 71 0.76 4.59 12.31
C VAL A 71 1.19 5.53 11.19
N GLU A 72 2.32 5.21 10.54
CA GLU A 72 2.84 6.07 9.48
C GLU A 72 1.71 6.29 8.46
N ASN A 73 1.51 7.55 8.06
CA ASN A 73 0.52 7.85 7.04
C ASN A 73 0.96 7.18 5.74
N GLU A 74 0.41 6.01 5.46
CA GLU A 74 0.66 5.27 4.23
C GLU A 74 0.42 6.17 3.03
N GLU A 75 1.40 6.21 2.13
CA GLU A 75 1.30 7.00 0.92
C GLU A 75 0.07 6.57 0.10
N ASN A 76 -0.59 7.51 -0.55
CA ASN A 76 -1.76 7.21 -1.39
C ASN A 76 -1.37 6.11 -2.41
N PRO A 77 -2.13 4.99 -2.51
CA PRO A 77 -1.81 3.88 -3.39
C PRO A 77 -1.59 4.28 -4.86
N ILE A 78 -2.28 5.32 -5.34
CA ILE A 78 -2.11 5.88 -6.68
C ILE A 78 -0.74 6.56 -6.85
N THR A 79 -0.28 7.26 -5.81
CA THR A 79 1.03 7.91 -5.84
C THR A 79 2.15 6.88 -5.78
N HIS A 80 1.95 5.84 -4.97
CA HIS A 80 2.86 4.70 -4.91
C HIS A 80 2.93 3.95 -6.26
N SER A 81 1.79 3.61 -6.85
CA SER A 81 1.74 2.91 -8.14
C SER A 81 2.34 3.73 -9.29
N LEU A 82 2.11 5.05 -9.29
CA LEU A 82 2.72 5.96 -10.25
C LEU A 82 4.25 5.95 -10.12
N ARG A 83 4.79 5.97 -8.90
CA ARG A 83 6.24 5.91 -8.67
C ARG A 83 6.82 4.58 -9.13
N GLU A 84 6.15 3.47 -8.86
CA GLU A 84 6.58 2.15 -9.35
C GLU A 84 6.57 2.09 -10.88
N PHE A 85 5.52 2.63 -11.52
CA PHE A 85 5.40 2.70 -12.97
C PHE A 85 6.52 3.53 -13.61
N LEU A 86 6.75 4.75 -13.13
CA LEU A 86 7.79 5.64 -13.64
C LEU A 86 9.20 5.07 -13.47
N ASN A 87 9.43 4.32 -12.39
CA ASN A 87 10.71 3.65 -12.14
C ASN A 87 10.84 2.29 -12.81
N ARG A 88 9.90 1.89 -13.68
CA ARG A 88 9.90 0.60 -14.40
C ARG A 88 9.99 -0.61 -13.45
N LYS A 89 9.36 -0.51 -12.27
CA LYS A 89 9.29 -1.60 -11.29
C LYS A 89 8.09 -2.53 -11.50
N LEU A 90 7.24 -2.23 -12.48
CA LEU A 90 6.05 -3.00 -12.79
C LEU A 90 6.26 -3.83 -14.07
N ALA A 91 6.00 -5.11 -13.96
CA ALA A 91 5.83 -6.00 -15.11
C ALA A 91 4.33 -6.28 -15.29
N TYR A 92 3.83 -6.15 -16.51
CA TYR A 92 2.45 -6.46 -16.86
C TYR A 92 2.42 -7.16 -18.21
N HIS A 93 1.46 -8.05 -18.40
CA HIS A 93 1.25 -8.76 -19.64
C HIS A 93 -0.24 -8.82 -19.95
N TYR A 94 -0.56 -8.90 -21.23
CA TYR A 94 -1.91 -9.12 -21.70
C TYR A 94 -2.17 -10.61 -21.82
N GLU A 95 -3.40 -11.03 -21.50
CA GLU A 95 -3.82 -12.38 -21.85
C GLU A 95 -3.86 -12.48 -23.38
N SER A 96 -3.06 -13.38 -23.95
CA SER A 96 -3.21 -13.69 -25.36
C SER A 96 -4.57 -14.31 -25.54
N LEU A 97 -5.44 -13.69 -26.36
CA LEU A 97 -6.63 -14.36 -26.86
C LEU A 97 -6.17 -15.66 -27.51
N LYS A 98 -6.47 -16.80 -26.89
CA LYS A 98 -6.29 -18.11 -27.53
C LYS A 98 -7.13 -18.07 -28.80
N GLN A 99 -6.46 -18.05 -29.95
CA GLN A 99 -7.09 -18.23 -31.26
C GLN A 99 -7.62 -19.65 -31.40
#